data_AF-A0A4V1ZSI2-F1
#
_entry.id   AF-A0A4V1ZSI2-F1
#
_cell.length_a   1.000
_cell.length_b   1.000
_cell.length_c   1.000
_cell.angle_alpha   90.00
_cell.angle_beta   90.00
_cell.angle_gamma   90.00
#
_symmetry.space_group_name_H-M   'P 1'
#
loop_
_entity.id
_entity.type
_entity.pdbx_description
1 polymer ?
#
loop_
_entity_poly.entity_id
_entity_poly.type
_entity_poly.pdbx_seq_one_letter_code
_entity_poly.pdbx_strand_id
1 'polypeptide(L)'
;MQNLLTPEQMEGALKLKATDLHSYYLQNDGNGKFTPGLLPPVAQISVLNGMVAEDFDHDGNLDLVATGNDFGTELSMGKYDGLNGIYLKGDGKGHFNALSILQSGIYFPGNGKALVKLRNSNGHYLLAASENQGPMKILQLRSRSTLIPVLNTDVSGMLKMKNGKMRKSEFSYGSSFLSQSSRFILGDDNIQSVEITDNKGRRRLINIE
;
A
#
# COMPACT_ATOMS: atom_id res chain seq x y z
N MET A 1 14.28 10.95 30.37
CA MET A 1 15.45 10.04 30.29
C MET A 1 16.53 10.36 31.33
N GLN A 2 16.92 11.64 31.51
CA GLN A 2 17.92 12.03 32.54
C GLN A 2 17.54 11.68 33.99
N ASN A 3 16.25 11.46 34.26
CA ASN A 3 15.75 11.07 35.59
C ASN A 3 15.33 9.58 35.68
N LEU A 4 15.58 8.78 34.64
CA LEU A 4 15.15 7.37 34.57
C LEU A 4 16.32 6.38 34.57
N LEU A 5 17.51 6.81 34.13
CA LEU A 5 18.73 6.02 34.07
C LEU A 5 19.81 6.67 34.93
N THR A 6 20.60 5.87 35.65
CA THR A 6 21.76 6.36 36.39
C THR A 6 22.86 6.86 35.44
N PRO A 7 23.79 7.72 35.90
CA PRO A 7 24.93 8.15 35.08
C PRO A 7 25.73 6.98 34.49
N GLU A 8 25.96 5.92 35.28
CA GLU A 8 26.65 4.70 34.85
C GLU A 8 25.88 3.96 33.75
N GLN A 9 24.55 3.88 33.85
CA GLN A 9 23.69 3.30 32.80
C GLN A 9 23.70 4.15 31.52
N MET A 10 23.92 5.45 31.64
CA MET A 10 23.93 6.38 30.52
C MET A 10 25.27 6.39 29.75
N GLU A 11 26.38 6.05 30.42
CA GLU A 11 27.73 6.08 29.83
C GLU A 11 27.89 5.01 28.73
N GLY A 12 27.32 3.82 28.93
CA GLY A 12 27.31 2.73 27.93
C GLY A 12 26.08 2.67 27.02
N ALA A 13 25.14 3.60 27.14
CA ALA A 13 23.87 3.52 26.42
C ALA A 13 24.00 3.89 24.93
N LEU A 14 23.41 3.07 24.06
CA LEU A 14 23.18 3.43 22.67
C LEU A 14 22.12 4.54 22.59
N LYS A 15 22.52 5.71 22.08
CA LYS A 15 21.62 6.86 21.88
C LYS A 15 21.28 6.98 20.41
N LEU A 16 20.03 6.66 20.07
CA LEU A 16 19.49 6.87 18.72
C LEU A 16 18.52 8.04 18.74
N LYS A 17 18.42 8.75 17.61
CA LYS A 17 17.50 9.86 17.41
C LYS A 17 16.72 9.63 16.12
N ALA A 18 15.39 9.71 16.20
CA ALA A 18 14.56 9.90 15.02
C ALA A 18 14.52 11.39 14.67
N THR A 19 14.91 11.74 13.44
CA THR A 19 14.94 13.13 12.95
C THR A 19 13.88 13.43 11.91
N ASP A 20 13.25 12.38 11.39
CA ASP A 20 12.27 12.46 10.31
C ASP A 20 11.18 11.42 10.56
N LEU A 21 9.93 11.86 10.51
CA LEU A 21 8.73 11.06 10.75
C LEU A 21 7.73 11.17 9.60
N HIS A 22 8.13 11.76 8.47
CA HIS A 22 7.25 11.85 7.33
C HIS A 22 7.03 10.47 6.68
N SER A 23 5.89 10.32 6.02
CA SER A 23 5.57 9.20 5.16
C SER A 23 6.27 9.34 3.81
N TYR A 24 6.96 8.29 3.39
CA TYR A 24 7.76 8.26 2.16
C TYR A 24 7.37 7.11 1.24
N TYR A 25 7.47 7.36 -0.06
CA TYR A 25 7.71 6.34 -1.07
C TYR A 25 9.22 6.18 -1.24
N LEU A 26 9.72 4.95 -1.36
CA LEU A 26 11.15 4.68 -1.61
C LEU A 26 11.32 4.17 -3.04
N GLN A 27 11.87 5.01 -3.91
CA GLN A 27 12.19 4.62 -5.27
C GLN A 27 13.45 3.76 -5.27
N ASN A 28 13.36 2.55 -5.80
CA ASN A 28 14.54 1.71 -6.03
C ASN A 28 15.24 2.15 -7.33
N ASP A 29 16.43 2.73 -7.20
CA ASP A 29 17.25 3.18 -8.34
C ASP A 29 18.13 2.06 -8.91
N GLY A 30 17.99 0.84 -8.38
CA GLY A 30 18.85 -0.29 -8.67
C GLY A 30 20.11 -0.32 -7.78
N ASN A 31 20.86 -1.43 -7.87
CA ASN A 31 22.13 -1.62 -7.14
C ASN A 31 22.05 -1.37 -5.61
N GLY A 32 20.88 -1.61 -5.01
CA GLY A 32 20.66 -1.39 -3.57
C GLY A 32 20.52 0.08 -3.17
N LYS A 33 20.42 1.00 -4.12
CA LYS A 33 20.21 2.43 -3.86
C LYS A 33 18.71 2.75 -3.87
N PHE A 34 18.29 3.52 -2.87
CA PHE A 34 16.92 4.03 -2.78
C PHE A 34 16.90 5.55 -2.64
N THR A 35 16.05 6.20 -3.43
CA THR A 35 15.79 7.63 -3.32
C THR A 35 14.43 7.84 -2.62
N PRO A 36 14.38 8.59 -1.50
CA PRO A 36 13.13 8.90 -0.83
C PRO A 36 12.31 9.94 -1.61
N GLY A 37 11.06 9.63 -1.89
CA GLY A 37 10.03 10.55 -2.39
C GLY A 37 9.02 10.84 -1.29
N LEU A 38 8.99 12.10 -0.83
CA LEU A 38 8.04 12.53 0.20
C LEU A 38 6.60 12.42 -0.31
N LEU A 39 5.72 11.76 0.44
CA LEU A 39 4.30 11.74 0.12
C LEU A 39 3.68 13.13 0.35
N PRO A 40 2.64 13.52 -0.41
CA PRO A 40 2.08 14.86 -0.35
C PRO A 40 1.57 15.22 1.06
N PRO A 41 1.42 16.52 1.39
CA PRO A 41 1.10 16.98 2.75
C PRO A 41 -0.11 16.29 3.40
N VAL A 42 -1.14 15.98 2.62
CA VAL A 42 -2.34 15.27 3.13
C VAL A 42 -2.03 13.86 3.65
N ALA A 43 -0.98 13.20 3.18
CA ALA A 43 -0.53 11.90 3.68
C ALA A 43 0.25 12.01 5.01
N GLN A 44 0.53 13.24 5.46
CA GLN A 44 1.28 13.54 6.70
C GLN A 44 0.36 13.97 7.85
N ILE A 45 -0.94 14.18 7.61
CA ILE A 45 -1.87 14.73 8.60
C ILE A 45 -2.25 13.73 9.70
N SER A 46 -1.97 12.45 9.49
CA SER A 46 -2.31 11.36 10.38
C SER A 46 -1.39 10.17 10.10
N VAL A 47 -1.50 9.12 10.90
CA VAL A 47 -0.80 7.85 10.66
C VAL A 47 -1.35 7.13 9.44
N LEU A 48 -0.50 6.47 8.65
CA LEU A 48 -0.90 5.57 7.57
C LEU A 48 -0.73 4.12 8.04
N ASN A 49 -1.84 3.49 8.44
CA ASN A 49 -1.80 2.13 8.98
C ASN A 49 -1.98 1.08 7.86
N GLY A 50 -3.05 1.22 7.08
CA GLY A 50 -3.41 0.27 6.05
C GLY A 50 -3.24 0.86 4.67
N MET A 51 -2.63 0.12 3.75
CA MET A 51 -2.39 0.62 2.39
C MET A 51 -2.42 -0.49 1.34
N VAL A 52 -2.85 -0.13 0.13
CA VAL A 52 -2.85 -0.98 -1.06
C VAL A 52 -2.36 -0.15 -2.24
N ALA A 53 -1.30 -0.63 -2.89
CA ALA A 53 -0.82 -0.07 -4.14
C ALA A 53 -1.31 -0.92 -5.32
N GLU A 54 -1.96 -0.29 -6.29
CA GLU A 54 -2.53 -0.94 -7.47
C GLU A 54 -2.75 0.11 -8.58
N ASP A 55 -2.84 -0.32 -9.83
CA ASP A 55 -3.24 0.55 -10.95
C ASP A 55 -4.78 0.64 -11.00
N PHE A 56 -5.37 1.49 -10.15
CA PHE A 56 -6.83 1.52 -9.97
C PHE A 56 -7.56 2.18 -11.14
N ASP A 57 -6.91 3.11 -11.83
CA ASP A 57 -7.50 3.84 -12.97
C ASP A 57 -7.07 3.31 -14.34
N HIS A 58 -6.25 2.26 -14.37
CA HIS A 58 -5.75 1.57 -15.56
C HIS A 58 -4.94 2.49 -16.48
N ASP A 59 -4.17 3.43 -15.92
CA ASP A 59 -3.28 4.29 -16.71
C ASP A 59 -1.85 3.74 -16.85
N GLY A 60 -1.60 2.56 -16.28
CA GLY A 60 -0.31 1.86 -16.32
C GLY A 60 0.62 2.23 -15.17
N ASN A 61 0.23 3.18 -14.31
CA ASN A 61 1.00 3.60 -13.14
C ASN A 61 0.38 3.05 -11.85
N LEU A 62 1.21 2.86 -10.82
CA LEU A 62 0.70 2.44 -9.52
C LEU A 62 0.18 3.65 -8.76
N ASP A 63 -1.06 3.53 -8.30
CA ASP A 63 -1.66 4.41 -7.32
C ASP A 63 -1.54 3.82 -5.93
N LEU A 64 -1.80 4.63 -4.90
CA LEU A 64 -1.82 4.20 -3.51
C LEU A 64 -3.14 4.62 -2.85
N VAL A 65 -3.91 3.66 -2.36
CA VAL A 65 -5.01 3.93 -1.43
C VAL A 65 -4.54 3.58 -0.02
N ALA A 66 -4.79 4.48 0.92
CA ALA A 66 -4.45 4.25 2.32
C ALA A 66 -5.58 4.67 3.28
N THR A 67 -5.59 4.01 4.43
CA THR A 67 -6.41 4.34 5.60
C THR A 67 -5.51 4.53 6.80
N GLY A 68 -5.99 5.28 7.77
CA GLY A 68 -5.17 5.73 8.87
C GLY A 68 -5.98 6.10 10.08
N ASN A 69 -5.48 7.11 10.78
CA ASN A 69 -5.94 7.54 12.09
C ASN A 69 -5.52 6.65 13.25
N ASP A 70 -5.37 7.30 14.40
CA ASP A 70 -5.29 6.64 15.66
C ASP A 70 -5.98 7.45 16.75
N PHE A 71 -7.01 6.85 17.35
CA PHE A 71 -7.76 7.48 18.43
C PHE A 71 -7.24 7.09 19.82
N GLY A 72 -6.24 6.20 19.89
CA GLY A 72 -5.66 5.67 21.13
C GLY A 72 -4.33 6.32 21.53
N THR A 73 -4.05 7.51 21.02
CA THR A 73 -2.81 8.26 21.29
C THR A 73 -2.77 8.82 22.72
N GLU A 74 -1.58 9.31 23.13
CA GLU A 74 -1.42 9.96 24.43
C GLU A 74 -2.34 11.19 24.56
N LEU A 75 -2.90 11.38 25.77
CA LEU A 75 -3.84 12.48 26.05
C LEU A 75 -3.28 13.86 25.70
N SER A 76 -1.97 14.06 25.85
CA SER A 76 -1.27 15.32 25.54
C SER A 76 -1.17 15.62 24.05
N MET A 77 -1.13 14.59 23.19
CA MET A 77 -1.02 14.74 21.74
C MET A 77 -2.39 14.86 21.07
N GLY A 78 -3.45 14.34 21.72
CA GLY A 78 -4.77 14.25 21.11
C GLY A 78 -4.82 13.21 19.99
N LYS A 79 -6.01 13.00 19.43
CA LYS A 79 -6.23 11.97 18.40
C LYS A 79 -5.58 12.37 17.08
N TYR A 80 -5.06 11.38 16.36
CA TYR A 80 -4.74 11.55 14.95
C TYR A 80 -5.99 11.20 14.15
N ASP A 81 -6.92 12.13 13.96
CA ASP A 81 -8.24 11.89 13.35
C ASP A 81 -8.50 12.71 12.07
N GLY A 82 -7.43 13.29 11.49
CA GLY A 82 -7.53 14.16 10.33
C GLY A 82 -7.71 13.46 8.98
N LEU A 83 -7.46 12.14 8.89
CA LEU A 83 -7.47 11.42 7.61
C LEU A 83 -8.81 10.73 7.37
N ASN A 84 -9.40 10.96 6.19
CA ASN A 84 -10.67 10.33 5.79
C ASN A 84 -10.46 9.17 4.81
N GLY A 85 -9.31 8.49 4.92
CA GLY A 85 -8.73 7.73 3.82
C GLY A 85 -8.17 8.64 2.73
N ILE A 86 -7.27 8.10 1.91
CA ILE A 86 -6.61 8.86 0.86
C ILE A 86 -6.40 8.00 -0.38
N TYR A 87 -6.62 8.62 -1.55
CA TYR A 87 -6.18 8.12 -2.84
C TYR A 87 -5.05 9.02 -3.33
N LEU A 88 -3.90 8.41 -3.60
CA LEU A 88 -2.74 9.06 -4.17
C LEU A 88 -2.55 8.53 -5.60
N LYS A 89 -2.90 9.37 -6.58
CA LYS A 89 -2.71 9.05 -7.99
C LYS A 89 -1.23 9.16 -8.35
N GLY A 90 -0.64 8.07 -8.84
CA GLY A 90 0.75 8.03 -9.29
C GLY A 90 0.91 8.58 -10.69
N ASP A 91 2.04 9.24 -10.97
CA ASP A 91 2.38 9.73 -12.33
C ASP A 91 3.38 8.82 -13.07
N GLY A 92 3.77 7.70 -12.45
CA GLY A 92 4.78 6.77 -12.97
C GLY A 92 6.22 7.27 -12.89
N LYS A 93 6.46 8.45 -12.30
CA LYS A 93 7.79 9.08 -12.12
C LYS A 93 8.14 9.28 -10.64
N GLY A 94 7.36 8.68 -9.75
CA GLY A 94 7.57 8.77 -8.30
C GLY A 94 6.85 9.94 -7.63
N HIS A 95 6.00 10.68 -8.36
CA HIS A 95 5.14 11.70 -7.76
C HIS A 95 3.73 11.19 -7.55
N PHE A 96 3.11 11.67 -6.48
CA PHE A 96 1.75 11.31 -6.11
C PHE A 96 0.91 12.57 -5.95
N ASN A 97 -0.22 12.61 -6.66
CA ASN A 97 -1.23 13.64 -6.50
C ASN A 97 -2.39 13.11 -5.67
N ALA A 98 -2.72 13.80 -4.58
CA ALA A 98 -3.86 13.42 -3.76
C ALA A 98 -5.18 13.80 -4.45
N LEU A 99 -6.06 12.83 -4.61
CA LEU A 99 -7.41 13.08 -5.12
C LEU A 99 -8.36 13.40 -3.97
N SER A 100 -9.33 14.29 -4.24
CA SER A 100 -10.41 14.54 -3.29
C SER A 100 -11.32 13.32 -3.14
N ILE A 101 -12.14 13.30 -2.07
CA ILE A 101 -13.16 12.27 -1.85
C ILE A 101 -14.14 12.21 -3.04
N LEU A 102 -14.52 13.35 -3.61
CA LEU A 102 -15.42 13.41 -4.76
C LEU A 102 -14.81 12.80 -6.04
N GLN A 103 -13.50 12.98 -6.24
CA GLN A 103 -12.80 12.44 -7.40
C GLN A 103 -12.51 10.94 -7.27
N SER A 104 -12.12 10.48 -6.07
CA SER A 104 -11.66 9.11 -5.84
C SER A 104 -12.75 8.16 -5.35
N GLY A 105 -13.78 8.66 -4.68
CA GLY A 105 -14.76 7.85 -3.96
C GLY A 105 -14.21 7.16 -2.70
N ILE A 106 -12.96 7.44 -2.29
CA ILE A 106 -12.35 6.88 -1.08
C ILE A 106 -12.84 7.63 0.15
N TYR A 107 -13.40 6.91 1.12
CA TYR A 107 -13.87 7.50 2.39
C TYR A 107 -13.84 6.52 3.58
N PHE A 108 -12.78 6.61 4.37
CA PHE A 108 -12.49 5.84 5.58
C PHE A 108 -12.19 6.78 6.77
N PRO A 109 -13.20 7.41 7.39
CA PRO A 109 -13.03 8.44 8.43
C PRO A 109 -12.74 7.89 9.83
N GLY A 110 -12.89 6.57 10.06
CA GLY A 110 -12.76 5.99 11.39
C GLY A 110 -11.31 5.80 11.86
N ASN A 111 -11.16 5.02 12.94
CA ASN A 111 -9.85 4.59 13.46
C ASN A 111 -9.31 3.43 12.60
N GLY A 112 -8.89 3.74 11.39
CA GLY A 112 -8.48 2.75 10.38
C GLY A 112 -7.25 1.95 10.80
N LYS A 113 -7.33 0.63 10.62
CA LYS A 113 -6.22 -0.30 10.91
C LYS A 113 -5.71 -0.93 9.64
N ALA A 114 -6.44 -1.87 9.04
CA ALA A 114 -6.01 -2.55 7.84
C ALA A 114 -6.77 -2.09 6.61
N LEU A 115 -6.09 -2.14 5.47
CA LEU A 115 -6.69 -2.04 4.15
C LEU A 115 -6.17 -3.20 3.31
N VAL A 116 -7.08 -4.02 2.78
CA VAL A 116 -6.74 -5.20 1.99
C VAL A 116 -7.54 -5.25 0.70
N LYS A 117 -6.98 -5.88 -0.33
CA LYS A 117 -7.73 -6.21 -1.55
C LYS A 117 -8.34 -7.60 -1.47
N LEU A 118 -9.57 -7.71 -1.95
CA LEU A 118 -10.35 -8.95 -2.00
C LEU A 118 -10.98 -9.10 -3.40
N ARG A 119 -11.46 -10.31 -3.69
CA ARG A 119 -12.27 -10.60 -4.87
C ARG A 119 -13.61 -11.19 -4.40
N ASN A 120 -14.72 -10.72 -4.97
CA ASN A 120 -16.02 -11.33 -4.71
C ASN A 120 -16.30 -12.53 -5.64
N SER A 121 -17.43 -13.22 -5.41
CA SER A 121 -17.87 -14.37 -6.21
C SER A 121 -18.04 -14.03 -7.70
N ASN A 122 -18.36 -12.78 -8.02
CA ASN A 122 -18.57 -12.29 -9.38
C ASN A 122 -17.28 -11.81 -10.06
N GLY A 123 -16.13 -11.93 -9.40
CA GLY A 123 -14.83 -11.52 -9.95
C GLY A 123 -14.54 -10.03 -9.88
N HIS A 124 -15.30 -9.23 -9.12
CA HIS A 124 -14.97 -7.82 -8.92
C HIS A 124 -13.87 -7.64 -7.87
N TYR A 125 -13.02 -6.64 -8.12
CA TYR A 125 -12.03 -6.15 -7.18
C TYR A 125 -12.72 -5.38 -6.05
N LEU A 126 -12.38 -5.71 -4.82
CA LEU A 126 -12.85 -5.02 -3.62
C LEU A 126 -11.67 -4.51 -2.80
N LEU A 127 -11.83 -3.33 -2.20
CA LEU A 127 -11.04 -2.90 -1.04
C LEU A 127 -11.88 -3.12 0.22
N ALA A 128 -11.29 -3.71 1.25
CA ALA A 128 -11.89 -3.82 2.57
C ALA A 128 -11.01 -3.09 3.59
N ALA A 129 -11.59 -2.07 4.24
CA ALA A 129 -10.95 -1.28 5.28
C ALA A 129 -11.53 -1.65 6.65
N SER A 130 -10.68 -2.02 7.60
CA SER A 130 -11.07 -2.26 8.99
C SER A 130 -10.88 -1.00 9.83
N GLU A 131 -11.82 -0.77 10.73
CA GLU A 131 -11.78 0.33 11.69
C GLU A 131 -11.86 -0.26 13.11
N ASN A 132 -10.99 0.19 14.02
CA ASN A 132 -11.07 -0.19 15.42
C ASN A 132 -12.37 0.35 16.03
N GLN A 133 -13.21 -0.55 16.56
CA GLN A 133 -14.56 -0.24 17.08
C GLN A 133 -15.48 0.43 16.06
N GLY A 134 -15.24 0.24 14.75
CA GLY A 134 -16.06 0.75 13.67
C GLY A 134 -16.53 -0.35 12.71
N PRO A 135 -17.50 -0.06 11.82
CA PRO A 135 -17.89 -1.00 10.79
C PRO A 135 -16.75 -1.19 9.77
N MET A 136 -16.61 -2.40 9.25
CA MET A 136 -15.76 -2.63 8.08
C MET A 136 -16.39 -1.94 6.86
N LYS A 137 -15.58 -1.21 6.10
CA LYS A 137 -16.01 -0.56 4.86
C LYS A 137 -15.50 -1.34 3.67
N ILE A 138 -16.39 -1.63 2.72
CA ILE A 138 -16.05 -2.32 1.48
C ILE A 138 -16.34 -1.41 0.30
N LEU A 139 -15.34 -1.15 -0.53
CA LEU A 139 -15.48 -0.42 -1.79
C LEU A 139 -15.25 -1.39 -2.95
N GLN A 140 -16.07 -1.29 -3.98
CA GLN A 140 -15.87 -2.04 -5.22
C GLN A 140 -15.27 -1.13 -6.28
N LEU A 141 -14.24 -1.63 -6.96
CA LEU A 141 -13.69 -0.94 -8.13
C LEU A 141 -14.77 -0.88 -9.23
N ARG A 142 -14.96 0.31 -9.82
CA ARG A 142 -15.99 0.52 -10.85
C ARG A 142 -15.60 -0.10 -12.18
N SER A 143 -14.31 -0.04 -12.54
CA SER A 143 -13.80 -0.69 -13.74
C SER A 143 -13.89 -2.21 -13.57
N ARG A 144 -14.19 -2.89 -14.68
CA ARG A 144 -14.05 -4.34 -14.77
C ARG A 144 -12.63 -4.66 -15.23
N SER A 145 -12.06 -5.67 -14.59
CA SER A 145 -10.66 -6.04 -14.77
C SER A 145 -10.54 -7.55 -14.62
N THR A 146 -9.63 -8.16 -15.36
CA THR A 146 -9.35 -9.59 -15.23
C THR A 146 -8.53 -9.83 -13.98
N LEU A 147 -9.06 -10.58 -13.01
CA LEU A 147 -8.31 -10.91 -11.79
C LEU A 147 -7.58 -12.24 -11.95
N ILE A 148 -6.26 -12.16 -12.16
CA ILE A 148 -5.42 -13.33 -12.43
C ILE A 148 -5.04 -13.98 -11.08
N PRO A 149 -5.44 -15.23 -10.84
CA PRO A 149 -5.17 -15.89 -9.57
C PRO A 149 -3.67 -16.17 -9.39
N VAL A 150 -3.20 -15.96 -8.16
CA VAL A 150 -1.85 -16.31 -7.72
C VAL A 150 -1.97 -17.51 -6.79
N LEU A 151 -1.18 -18.56 -7.06
CA LEU A 151 -1.17 -19.80 -6.31
C LEU A 151 -0.38 -19.67 -5.01
N ASN A 152 -0.63 -20.57 -4.06
CA ASN A 152 -0.01 -20.54 -2.74
C ASN A 152 1.53 -20.56 -2.79
N THR A 153 2.13 -21.25 -3.76
CA THR A 153 3.59 -21.34 -3.91
C THR A 153 4.21 -20.20 -4.70
N ASP A 154 3.41 -19.34 -5.33
CA ASP A 154 3.95 -18.24 -6.12
C ASP A 154 4.60 -17.19 -5.23
N VAL A 155 5.67 -16.56 -5.71
CA VAL A 155 6.42 -15.56 -4.93
C VAL A 155 6.52 -14.22 -5.62
N SER A 156 6.54 -14.19 -6.96
CA SER A 156 6.57 -12.95 -7.72
C SER A 156 6.01 -13.12 -9.13
N GLY A 157 5.63 -12.01 -9.74
CA GLY A 157 5.21 -11.93 -11.14
C GLY A 157 5.96 -10.82 -11.86
N MET A 158 6.41 -11.09 -13.07
CA MET A 158 6.96 -10.11 -13.98
C MET A 158 5.91 -9.74 -15.02
N LEU A 159 5.36 -8.53 -14.90
CA LEU A 159 4.34 -8.00 -15.81
C LEU A 159 5.05 -7.28 -16.95
N LYS A 160 4.79 -7.73 -18.18
CA LYS A 160 5.19 -7.03 -19.40
C LYS A 160 4.04 -6.16 -19.87
N MET A 161 4.28 -4.86 -19.95
CA MET A 161 3.29 -3.88 -20.41
C MET A 161 3.33 -3.79 -21.95
N LYS A 162 2.21 -3.44 -22.59
CA LYS A 162 2.11 -3.25 -24.05
C LYS A 162 3.01 -2.12 -24.57
N ASN A 163 3.33 -1.14 -23.71
CA ASN A 163 4.29 -0.08 -24.02
C ASN A 163 5.78 -0.50 -23.86
N GLY A 164 6.04 -1.77 -23.55
CA GLY A 164 7.40 -2.32 -23.39
C GLY A 164 8.01 -2.17 -21.99
N LYS A 165 7.38 -1.43 -21.07
CA LYS A 165 7.81 -1.37 -19.67
C LYS A 165 7.62 -2.73 -18.99
N MET A 166 8.43 -2.99 -17.97
CA MET A 166 8.33 -4.18 -17.13
C MET A 166 8.06 -3.76 -15.69
N ARG A 167 7.17 -4.48 -15.00
CA ARG A 167 6.86 -4.27 -13.58
C ARG A 167 6.96 -5.58 -12.84
N LYS A 168 7.82 -5.65 -11.82
CA LYS A 168 7.87 -6.79 -10.90
C LYS A 168 6.86 -6.56 -9.77
N SER A 169 6.01 -7.55 -9.52
CA SER A 169 5.12 -7.61 -8.36
C SER A 169 5.55 -8.75 -7.44
N GLU A 170 5.59 -8.51 -6.14
CA GLU A 170 5.86 -9.54 -5.14
C GLU A 170 4.56 -10.02 -4.50
N PHE A 171 4.48 -11.31 -4.18
CA PHE A 171 3.27 -11.93 -3.63
C PHE A 171 3.53 -12.38 -2.20
N SER A 172 3.48 -11.45 -1.26
CA SER A 172 3.74 -11.74 0.15
C SER A 172 2.60 -12.50 0.83
N TYR A 173 2.98 -13.22 1.89
CA TYR A 173 2.08 -13.56 2.99
C TYR A 173 2.29 -12.52 4.10
N GLY A 174 1.21 -11.92 4.57
CA GLY A 174 1.21 -10.67 5.30
C GLY A 174 1.26 -9.46 4.36
N SER A 175 0.37 -8.51 4.58
CA SER A 175 0.35 -7.22 3.91
C SER A 175 -0.41 -6.21 4.75
N SER A 176 -0.14 -4.90 4.59
CA SER A 176 -0.85 -3.84 5.31
C SER A 176 -0.65 -3.99 6.84
N PHE A 177 -1.58 -3.49 7.65
CA PHE A 177 -1.50 -3.58 9.11
C PHE A 177 -1.93 -4.96 9.63
N LEU A 178 -0.96 -5.88 9.86
CA LEU A 178 -1.17 -7.22 10.43
C LEU A 178 -2.29 -8.03 9.74
N SER A 179 -2.38 -7.93 8.41
CA SER A 179 -3.49 -8.46 7.62
C SER A 179 -3.02 -9.20 6.38
N GLN A 180 -3.96 -9.65 5.53
CA GLN A 180 -3.66 -10.36 4.29
C GLN A 180 -4.61 -9.95 3.17
N SER A 181 -4.06 -9.36 2.11
CA SER A 181 -4.75 -9.22 0.84
C SER A 181 -4.92 -10.58 0.16
N SER A 182 -6.05 -10.75 -0.52
CA SER A 182 -6.20 -11.87 -1.46
C SER A 182 -5.12 -11.83 -2.53
N ARG A 183 -4.62 -13.01 -2.90
CA ARG A 183 -3.46 -13.15 -3.79
C ARG A 183 -3.94 -13.25 -5.23
N PHE A 184 -3.98 -12.11 -5.91
CA PHE A 184 -4.26 -12.00 -7.34
C PHE A 184 -3.62 -10.74 -7.91
N ILE A 185 -3.45 -10.73 -9.23
CA ILE A 185 -2.97 -9.58 -9.99
C ILE A 185 -4.19 -8.91 -10.63
N LEU A 186 -4.27 -7.59 -10.55
CA LEU A 186 -5.22 -6.81 -11.34
C LEU A 186 -4.71 -6.78 -12.79
N GLY A 187 -5.41 -7.46 -13.68
CA GLY A 187 -5.17 -7.42 -15.11
C GLY A 187 -5.93 -6.26 -15.73
N ASP A 188 -5.25 -5.46 -16.55
CA ASP A 188 -5.79 -4.35 -17.31
C ASP A 188 -5.28 -4.40 -18.76
N ASP A 189 -5.85 -3.56 -19.62
CA ASP A 189 -5.57 -3.56 -21.06
C ASP A 189 -4.14 -3.10 -21.40
N ASN A 190 -3.39 -2.54 -20.46
CA ASN A 190 -1.99 -2.15 -20.66
C ASN A 190 -1.02 -3.31 -20.41
N ILE A 191 -1.46 -4.42 -19.82
CA ILE A 191 -0.63 -5.60 -19.58
C ILE A 191 -0.68 -6.52 -20.81
N GLN A 192 0.48 -6.88 -21.35
CA GLN A 192 0.62 -7.85 -22.44
C GLN A 192 0.69 -9.29 -21.91
N SER A 193 1.51 -9.51 -20.88
CA SER A 193 1.67 -10.84 -20.29
C SER A 193 2.24 -10.76 -18.88
N VAL A 194 2.09 -11.86 -18.14
CA VAL A 194 2.60 -12.03 -16.79
C VAL A 194 3.38 -13.34 -16.70
N GLU A 195 4.67 -13.26 -16.38
CA GLU A 195 5.48 -14.43 -16.03
C GLU A 195 5.51 -14.59 -14.50
N ILE A 196 4.82 -15.60 -13.98
CA ILE A 196 4.77 -15.89 -12.54
C ILE A 196 5.85 -16.89 -12.17
N THR A 197 6.62 -16.58 -11.14
CA THR A 197 7.67 -17.44 -10.56
C THR A 197 7.23 -17.97 -9.20
N ASP A 198 7.39 -19.28 -8.99
CA ASP A 198 7.10 -19.94 -7.71
C ASP A 198 8.31 -20.04 -6.76
N ASN A 199 8.08 -20.53 -5.55
CA ASN A 199 9.08 -20.69 -4.51
C ASN A 199 10.15 -21.76 -4.82
N LYS A 200 10.01 -22.51 -5.93
CA LYS A 200 11.02 -23.44 -6.47
C LYS A 200 11.69 -22.86 -7.73
N GLY A 201 11.40 -21.62 -8.11
CA GLY A 201 11.92 -20.97 -9.30
C GLY A 201 11.27 -21.41 -10.61
N ARG A 202 10.19 -22.20 -10.57
CA ARG A 202 9.44 -22.60 -11.77
C ARG A 202 8.63 -21.41 -12.27
N ARG A 203 8.57 -21.25 -13.59
CA ARG A 203 7.92 -20.11 -14.24
C ARG A 203 6.74 -20.57 -15.08
N ARG A 204 5.67 -19.76 -15.10
CA ARG A 204 4.56 -19.92 -16.04
C ARG A 204 4.17 -18.58 -16.64
N LEU A 205 3.91 -18.56 -17.93
CA LEU A 205 3.49 -17.38 -18.67
C LEU A 205 1.97 -17.37 -18.81
N ILE A 206 1.37 -16.21 -18.54
CA ILE A 206 -0.04 -15.93 -18.76
C ILE A 206 -0.10 -14.76 -19.75
N ASN A 207 -0.64 -14.98 -20.94
CA ASN A 207 -0.90 -13.90 -21.88
C ASN A 207 -2.24 -13.26 -21.55
N ILE A 208 -2.30 -11.93 -21.62
CA ILE A 208 -3.53 -11.17 -21.46
C ILE A 208 -3.95 -10.72 -22.86
N GLU A 209 -5.09 -11.23 -23.31
CA GLU A 209 -5.71 -10.85 -24.59
C GLU A 209 -6.26 -9.43 -24.53
#